data_AF-A0A522UXN8-F1
#
_entry.id   AF-A0A522UXN8-F1
#
_cell.length_a   1.000
_cell.length_b   1.000
_cell.length_c   1.000
_cell.angle_alpha   90.00
_cell.angle_beta   90.00
_cell.angle_gamma   90.00
#
_symmetry.space_group_name_H-M   'P 1'
#
loop_
_entity.id
_entity.type
_entity.pdbx_description
1 polymer ?
#
loop_
_entity_poly.entity_id
_entity_poly.type
_entity_poly.pdbx_seq_one_letter_code
_entity_poly.pdbx_strand_id
1 'polypeptide(L)'
;MPPVAKHFKTSSERTGKEYRELHEWLDNDPEKKAERHDLTKIYEYGKMIEEKYGEEARNEYIRHLHDDVKTKFEHLQHDLEKAIADTLDYFGVR
;
A
#
# COMPACT_ATOMS: atom_id res chain seq x y z
N MET A 1 -5.99 0.35 -0.48
CA MET A 1 -5.07 -0.17 0.54
C MET A 1 -5.73 -1.38 1.15
N PRO A 2 -5.05 -2.53 1.16
CA PRO A 2 -5.47 -3.67 1.95
C PRO A 2 -5.66 -3.27 3.43
N PRO A 3 -6.53 -3.95 4.17
CA PRO A 3 -6.58 -3.81 5.62
C PRO A 3 -5.25 -4.23 6.26
N VAL A 4 -4.86 -3.62 7.38
CA VAL A 4 -3.63 -3.94 8.14
C VAL A 4 -3.50 -5.45 8.42
N ALA A 5 -4.59 -6.13 8.74
CA ALA A 5 -4.60 -7.58 8.96
C ALA A 5 -4.17 -8.39 7.72
N LYS A 6 -4.47 -7.89 6.51
CA LYS A 6 -4.03 -8.51 5.25
C LYS A 6 -2.54 -8.28 5.00
N HIS A 7 -2.00 -7.13 5.43
CA HIS A 7 -0.55 -6.88 5.40
C HIS A 7 0.19 -7.86 6.33
N PHE A 8 -0.23 -7.99 7.58
CA PHE A 8 0.37 -8.96 8.52
C PHE A 8 0.44 -10.37 7.97
N LYS A 9 -0.69 -10.85 7.42
CA LYS A 9 -0.78 -12.18 6.84
C LYS A 9 0.19 -12.35 5.66
N THR A 10 0.20 -11.39 4.74
CA THR A 10 1.06 -11.45 3.54
C THR A 10 2.55 -11.36 3.90
N SER A 11 2.91 -10.53 4.88
CA SER A 11 4.29 -10.42 5.39
C SER A 11 4.73 -11.71 6.07
N SER A 12 3.88 -12.29 6.91
CA SER A 12 4.14 -13.54 7.64
C SER A 12 4.33 -14.72 6.70
N GLU A 13 3.44 -14.89 5.71
CA GLU A 13 3.53 -15.95 4.69
C GLU A 13 4.84 -15.87 3.87
N ARG A 14 5.38 -14.68 3.67
CA ARG A 14 6.59 -14.45 2.85
C ARG A 14 7.89 -14.52 3.64
N THR A 15 7.90 -13.95 4.84
CA THR A 15 9.14 -13.68 5.60
C THR A 15 9.23 -14.46 6.90
N GLY A 16 8.13 -15.11 7.32
CA GLY A 16 8.00 -15.69 8.66
C GLY A 16 7.83 -14.66 9.78
N LYS A 17 7.75 -13.36 9.46
CA LYS A 17 7.58 -12.25 10.40
C LYS A 17 6.40 -11.39 9.99
N GLU A 18 5.60 -10.97 10.96
CA GLU A 18 4.45 -10.09 10.68
C GLU A 18 4.85 -8.64 10.47
N TYR A 19 6.01 -8.19 10.96
CA TYR A 19 6.43 -6.78 11.03
C TYR A 19 5.34 -5.87 11.62
N ARG A 20 4.66 -6.36 12.66
CA ARG A 20 3.47 -5.73 13.24
C ARG A 20 3.65 -4.26 13.58
N GLU A 21 4.73 -3.92 14.31
CA GLU A 21 5.03 -2.54 14.71
C GLU A 21 5.22 -1.61 13.50
N LEU A 22 5.83 -2.10 12.42
CA LEU A 22 6.05 -1.32 11.21
C LEU A 22 4.73 -0.99 10.52
N HIS A 23 3.88 -1.99 10.33
CA HIS A 23 2.56 -1.85 9.71
C HIS A 23 1.63 -0.99 10.56
N GLU A 24 1.64 -1.17 11.88
CA GLU A 24 0.87 -0.32 12.80
C GLU A 24 1.38 1.13 12.77
N TRP A 25 2.70 1.33 12.75
CA TRP A 25 3.29 2.65 12.55
C TRP A 25 2.88 3.24 11.20
N LEU A 26 2.79 2.47 10.12
CA LEU A 26 2.47 3.01 8.82
C LEU A 26 0.99 3.41 8.67
N ASP A 27 0.08 2.58 9.17
CA ASP A 27 -1.33 2.62 8.80
C ASP A 27 -2.31 3.03 9.90
N ASN A 28 -1.95 2.89 11.18
CA ASN A 28 -2.93 2.98 12.28
C ASN A 28 -3.24 4.42 12.72
N ASP A 29 -2.47 5.40 12.26
CA ASP A 29 -2.62 6.81 12.56
C ASP A 29 -3.11 7.56 11.31
N PRO A 30 -4.43 7.85 11.20
CA PRO A 30 -5.00 8.46 10.01
C PRO A 30 -4.41 9.84 9.67
N GLU A 31 -4.00 10.61 10.66
CA GLU A 31 -3.46 11.96 10.48
C GLU A 31 -2.05 11.92 9.88
N LYS A 32 -1.27 10.89 10.25
CA LYS A 32 0.10 10.68 9.76
C LYS A 32 0.19 9.74 8.58
N LYS A 33 -0.88 9.03 8.25
CA LYS A 33 -0.90 8.02 7.20
C LYS A 33 -0.46 8.59 5.85
N ALA A 34 -0.99 9.74 5.45
CA ALA A 34 -0.60 10.39 4.18
C ALA A 34 0.89 10.74 4.15
N GLU A 35 1.43 11.23 5.28
CA GLU A 35 2.85 11.56 5.43
C GLU A 35 3.73 10.31 5.31
N ARG A 36 3.37 9.21 5.99
CA ARG A 36 4.14 7.96 6.02
C ARG A 36 4.09 7.18 4.70
N HIS A 37 3.06 7.44 3.88
CA HIS A 37 2.91 6.91 2.52
C HIS A 37 3.44 7.84 1.42
N ASP A 38 4.11 8.93 1.79
CA ASP A 38 4.71 9.86 0.83
C ASP A 38 5.91 9.21 0.12
N LEU A 39 5.70 8.80 -1.13
CA LEU A 39 6.74 8.18 -1.96
C LEU A 39 7.94 9.09 -2.20
N THR A 40 7.78 10.42 -2.10
CA THR A 40 8.89 11.36 -2.26
C THR A 40 9.87 11.31 -1.08
N LYS A 41 9.42 10.76 0.06
CA LYS A 41 10.19 10.59 1.30
C LYS A 41 10.62 9.14 1.56
N ILE A 42 10.45 8.25 0.57
CA ILE A 42 10.72 6.82 0.73
C ILE A 42 12.15 6.53 1.19
N TYR A 43 13.13 7.34 0.76
CA TYR A 43 14.51 7.20 1.20
C TYR A 43 14.70 7.59 2.67
N GLU A 44 14.08 8.70 3.11
CA GLU A 44 14.18 9.21 4.48
C GLU A 44 13.55 8.23 5.48
N TYR A 45 12.30 7.82 5.23
CA TYR A 45 11.62 6.84 6.07
C TYR A 45 12.27 5.45 5.95
N GLY A 46 12.73 5.07 4.76
CA GLY A 46 13.47 3.84 4.56
C GLY A 46 14.73 3.78 5.42
N LYS A 47 15.49 4.87 5.49
CA LYS A 47 16.68 4.97 6.36
C LYS A 47 16.31 4.89 7.85
N MET A 48 15.30 5.63 8.29
CA MET A 48 14.81 5.57 9.67
C MET A 48 14.42 4.13 10.07
N ILE A 49 13.72 3.42 9.18
CA ILE A 49 13.25 2.05 9.43
C ILE A 49 14.43 1.08 9.42
N GLU A 50 15.38 1.22 8.50
CA GLU A 50 16.61 0.42 8.46
C GLU A 50 17.42 0.57 9.74
N GLU A 51 17.59 1.80 10.24
CA GLU A 51 18.32 2.08 11.48
C GLU A 51 17.62 1.51 12.72
N LYS A 52 16.29 1.53 12.74
CA LYS A 52 15.51 1.10 13.90
C LYS A 52 15.22 -0.41 13.93
N TYR A 53 14.99 -1.00 12.76
CA TYR A 53 14.42 -2.36 12.61
C TYR A 53 15.23 -3.27 11.68
N GLY A 54 16.29 -2.75 11.05
CA GLY A 54 17.15 -3.47 10.13
C GLY A 54 16.68 -3.48 8.68
N GLU A 55 17.54 -4.01 7.81
CA GLU A 55 17.35 -3.96 6.36
C GLU A 55 16.09 -4.70 5.88
N GLU A 56 15.75 -5.84 6.49
CA GLU A 56 14.54 -6.58 6.12
C GLU A 56 13.26 -5.77 6.36
N ALA A 57 13.21 -4.99 7.45
CA ALA A 57 12.06 -4.14 7.75
C ALA A 57 11.94 -2.96 6.78
N ARG A 58 13.07 -2.40 6.32
CA ARG A 58 13.07 -1.40 5.23
C ARG A 58 12.48 -1.99 3.96
N ASN A 59 12.88 -3.20 3.60
CA ASN A 59 12.35 -3.87 2.41
C ASN A 59 10.84 -4.14 2.56
N GLU A 60 10.38 -4.51 3.75
CA GLU A 60 8.95 -4.66 4.03
C GLU A 60 8.19 -3.34 3.89
N TYR A 61 8.74 -2.23 4.39
CA TYR A 61 8.15 -0.89 4.22
C TYR A 61 7.97 -0.52 2.75
N ILE A 62 9.03 -0.66 1.94
CA ILE A 62 8.97 -0.38 0.51
C ILE A 62 7.93 -1.28 -0.16
N ARG A 63 7.84 -2.54 0.27
CA ARG A 63 6.86 -3.48 -0.27
C ARG A 63 5.43 -3.13 0.08
N HIS A 64 5.19 -2.69 1.30
CA HIS A 64 3.89 -2.19 1.73
C HIS A 64 3.41 -1.06 0.82
N LEU A 65 4.27 -0.05 0.60
CA LEU A 65 3.96 1.07 -0.28
C LEU A 65 3.66 0.61 -1.71
N HIS A 66 4.45 -0.32 -2.24
CA HIS A 66 4.21 -0.91 -3.57
C HIS A 66 2.83 -1.55 -3.66
N ASP A 67 2.46 -2.39 -2.68
CA ASP A 67 1.19 -3.13 -2.70
C ASP A 67 0.00 -2.17 -2.56
N ASP A 68 0.16 -1.08 -1.81
CA ASP A 68 -0.84 -0.03 -1.67
C ASP A 68 -1.04 0.80 -2.94
N VAL A 69 0.06 1.21 -3.56
CA VAL A 69 0.04 1.93 -4.85
C VAL A 69 -0.62 1.06 -5.90
N LYS A 70 -0.18 -0.20 -6.04
CA LYS A 70 -0.76 -1.16 -6.99
C LYS A 70 -2.26 -1.30 -6.79
N THR A 71 -2.69 -1.58 -5.56
CA THR A 71 -4.12 -1.73 -5.23
C THR A 71 -4.92 -0.47 -5.58
N LYS A 72 -4.39 0.72 -5.32
CA LYS A 72 -5.07 1.99 -5.65
C LYS A 72 -5.22 2.17 -7.16
N PHE A 73 -4.18 1.88 -7.94
CA PHE A 73 -4.25 1.98 -9.40
C PHE A 73 -5.17 0.92 -10.02
N GLU A 74 -5.18 -0.31 -9.49
CA GLU A 74 -6.12 -1.35 -9.94
C GLU A 74 -7.58 -0.94 -9.72
N HIS A 75 -7.90 -0.35 -8.57
CA HIS A 75 -9.25 0.19 -8.34
C HIS A 75 -9.60 1.33 -9.29
N LEU A 76 -8.66 2.26 -9.52
CA LEU A 76 -8.88 3.40 -10.40
C LEU A 76 -9.09 2.96 -11.85
N GLN A 77 -8.32 1.95 -12.30
CA GLN A 77 -8.52 1.33 -13.60
C GLN A 77 -9.91 0.70 -13.70
N HIS A 78 -10.31 -0.11 -12.72
CA HIS A 78 -11.62 -0.76 -12.72
C HIS A 78 -12.77 0.25 -12.77
N ASP A 79 -12.70 1.32 -11.97
CA ASP A 79 -13.71 2.37 -11.94
C ASP A 79 -13.77 3.13 -13.28
N LEU A 80 -12.62 3.38 -13.90
CA LEU A 80 -12.53 4.02 -15.21
C LEU A 80 -13.13 3.13 -16.32
N GLU A 81 -12.76 1.85 -16.35
CA GLU A 81 -13.28 0.87 -17.31
C GLU A 81 -14.80 0.77 -17.20
N LYS A 82 -15.32 0.71 -15.95
CA LYS A 82 -16.75 0.70 -15.70
C LYS A 82 -17.42 1.99 -16.18
N ALA A 83 -16.86 3.16 -15.86
CA ALA A 83 -17.42 4.44 -16.28
C ALA A 83 -17.48 4.57 -17.82
N ILE A 84 -16.45 4.07 -18.52
CA ILE A 84 -16.44 4.02 -19.98
C ILE A 84 -17.54 3.08 -20.48
N ALA A 85 -17.65 1.86 -19.94
CA ALA A 85 -18.67 0.90 -20.34
C ALA A 85 -20.10 1.42 -20.11
N ASP A 86 -20.36 2.01 -18.94
CA ASP A 86 -21.66 2.60 -18.59
C ASP A 86 -22.01 3.76 -19.55
N THR A 87 -21.03 4.57 -19.93
CA THR A 87 -21.21 5.67 -20.89
C THR A 87 -21.50 5.15 -22.30
N LEU A 88 -20.78 4.12 -22.75
CA LEU A 88 -21.00 3.51 -24.05
C LEU A 88 -22.40 2.87 -24.13
N ASP A 89 -22.83 2.15 -23.11
CA ASP A 89 -24.17 1.54 -23.04
C ASP A 89 -25.27 2.61 -23.03
N TYR A 90 -25.09 3.71 -22.30
CA TYR A 90 -26.02 4.85 -22.32
C TYR A 90 -26.25 5.41 -23.74
N PHE A 91 -25.20 5.45 -24.58
CA PHE A 91 -25.29 5.87 -25.98
C PHE A 91 -25.58 4.71 -26.96
N GLY A 92 -25.90 3.51 -26.46
CA GLY A 92 -26.31 2.36 -27.26
C GLY A 92 -25.17 1.61 -27.95
N VAL A 93 -23.92 1.84 -27.54
CA VAL A 93 -22.75 1.08 -28.03
C VAL A 93 -22.51 -0.09 -27.08
N ARG A 94 -22.72 -1.31 -27.56
CA ARG A 94 -22.51 -2.57 -26.82
C ARG A 94 -21.39 -3.39 -27.42
#